data_AF-I4B456-F1
#
_entry.id   AF-I4B456-F1
#
_cell.length_a   1.000
_cell.length_b   1.000
_cell.length_c   1.000
_cell.angle_alpha   90.00
_cell.angle_beta   90.00
_cell.angle_gamma   90.00
#
_symmetry.space_group_name_H-M   'P 1'
#
loop_
_entity.id
_entity.type
_entity.pdbx_description
1 polymer ?
#
loop_
_entity_poly.entity_id
_entity_poly.type
_entity_poly.pdbx_seq_one_letter_code
_entity_poly.pdbx_strand_id
1 'polypeptide(L)'
;MTTTSDLHFMHLAYAEALKAVGNSDPNPAVGAVVVSPAGEIVSTGYTRRAGYAHAERAALEAVASVDLGECSLYVTLEPCCHFGRTPPCTTAVLDRRIRRVVIGERDYAAEVKGESVALLQAAGLEVSVLPETLFGREKWFTTAPFFDMRKSGMPHVILKWAQTADGSLAPIQGSSGPISGEQAAFATAAMRSLFKLTVATPGVVQIDLPRLTVRLGDGNPSGFSASGLSPFFEELMLYQNSVNSELQLNAASETAKAPARAFMVAQDDDETSAKVKALQSSLAGTSKILPVNRHALKSNFAESLKATLRQLAADGYNSVLIEAGPQFSELLIAQGLVDAVAVYHSKIRSDAMLWSKPGRGNAMSRALAATVAMPHLEGFQLLEHASWPADEFFFFIKNA
;
A
#
# COMPACT_ATOMS: atom_id res chain seq x y z
N MET A 1 4.64 27.88 -14.78
CA MET A 1 5.37 26.84 -15.54
C MET A 1 6.08 25.98 -14.51
N THR A 2 6.02 24.64 -14.64
CA THR A 2 6.74 23.73 -13.75
C THR A 2 8.24 23.85 -13.99
N THR A 3 9.02 24.08 -12.93
CA THR A 3 10.48 24.16 -13.01
C THR A 3 11.14 22.83 -12.63
N THR A 4 12.39 22.61 -13.04
CA THR A 4 13.18 21.45 -12.61
C THR A 4 13.31 21.39 -11.08
N SER A 5 13.46 22.56 -10.44
CA SER A 5 13.49 22.67 -8.98
C SER A 5 12.16 22.23 -8.34
N ASP A 6 11.02 22.56 -8.96
CA ASP A 6 9.72 22.13 -8.45
C ASP A 6 9.55 20.62 -8.48
N LEU A 7 10.04 19.96 -9.53
CA LEU A 7 10.02 18.50 -9.63
C LEU A 7 10.90 17.86 -8.55
N HIS A 8 12.08 18.43 -8.30
CA HIS A 8 12.99 17.94 -7.26
C HIS A 8 12.36 18.02 -5.86
N PHE A 9 11.84 19.18 -5.47
CA PHE A 9 11.22 19.33 -4.15
C PHE A 9 9.91 18.57 -4.01
N MET A 10 9.15 18.39 -5.10
CA MET A 10 7.98 17.51 -5.07
C MET A 10 8.36 16.03 -4.87
N HIS A 11 9.46 15.55 -5.46
CA HIS A 11 9.97 14.21 -5.14
C HIS A 11 10.29 14.06 -3.65
N LEU A 12 10.90 15.07 -3.02
CA LEU A 12 11.16 15.05 -1.58
C LEU A 12 9.85 15.06 -0.76
N ALA A 13 8.82 15.78 -1.21
CA ALA A 13 7.51 15.74 -0.59
C ALA A 13 6.86 14.34 -0.70
N TYR A 14 7.05 13.64 -1.83
CA TYR A 14 6.61 12.25 -1.95
C TYR A 14 7.43 11.28 -1.06
N ALA A 15 8.73 11.51 -0.90
CA ALA A 15 9.55 10.75 0.05
C ALA A 15 9.05 10.90 1.50
N GLU A 16 8.59 12.09 1.88
CA GLU A 16 7.90 12.31 3.17
C GLU A 16 6.54 11.62 3.23
N ALA A 17 5.79 11.58 2.12
CA ALA A 17 4.49 10.89 2.06
C ALA A 17 4.61 9.38 2.32
N LEU A 18 5.74 8.75 1.98
CA LEU A 18 6.02 7.33 2.27
C LEU A 18 5.80 6.98 3.75
N LYS A 19 6.11 7.93 4.64
CA LYS A 19 6.00 7.76 6.09
C LYS A 19 4.54 7.61 6.55
N ALA A 20 3.61 8.18 5.78
CA ALA A 20 2.18 8.13 6.02
C ALA A 20 1.48 6.92 5.38
N VAL A 21 2.12 6.22 4.43
CA VAL A 21 1.53 5.06 3.73
C VAL A 21 1.16 3.96 4.74
N GLY A 22 -0.12 3.60 4.77
CA GLY A 22 -0.73 2.67 5.73
C GLY A 22 -0.90 3.23 7.15
N ASN A 23 -0.06 4.17 7.58
CA ASN A 23 -0.10 4.73 8.94
C ASN A 23 -1.14 5.83 9.13
N SER A 24 -1.57 6.49 8.05
CA SER A 24 -2.48 7.64 8.09
C SER A 24 -3.95 7.29 7.89
N ASP A 25 -4.27 6.05 7.50
CA ASP A 25 -5.65 5.59 7.26
C ASP A 25 -6.62 5.98 8.40
N PRO A 26 -7.82 6.49 8.07
CA PRO A 26 -8.40 6.62 6.73
C PRO A 26 -8.00 7.90 5.96
N ASN A 27 -7.09 8.72 6.47
CA ASN A 27 -6.63 9.92 5.76
C ASN A 27 -5.69 9.54 4.59
N PRO A 28 -5.55 10.39 3.55
CA PRO A 28 -4.57 10.15 2.50
C PRO A 28 -3.14 10.29 3.03
N ALA A 29 -2.23 9.52 2.46
CA ALA A 29 -0.81 9.64 2.73
C ALA A 29 -0.24 10.86 1.99
N VAL A 30 -0.09 11.97 2.70
CA VAL A 30 0.41 13.23 2.15
C VAL A 30 1.74 13.56 2.79
N GLY A 31 2.67 14.07 2.00
CA GLY A 31 3.92 14.70 2.44
C GLY A 31 4.00 16.16 1.98
N ALA A 32 4.76 16.94 2.76
CA ALA A 32 4.97 18.37 2.57
C ALA A 32 6.41 18.78 2.91
N VAL A 33 6.95 19.73 2.16
CA VAL A 33 8.30 20.30 2.35
C VAL A 33 8.24 21.82 2.24
N VAL A 34 8.82 22.52 3.19
CA VAL A 34 8.99 23.98 3.16
C VAL A 34 10.41 24.29 2.71
N VAL A 35 10.55 25.13 1.68
CA VAL A 35 11.83 25.44 1.04
C VAL A 35 12.07 26.94 1.05
N SER A 36 13.28 27.36 1.43
CA SER A 36 13.70 28.77 1.44
C SER A 36 13.94 29.29 0.02
N PRO A 37 14.00 30.62 -0.19
CA PRO A 37 14.41 31.20 -1.47
C PRO A 37 15.79 30.74 -1.96
N ALA A 38 16.68 30.36 -1.05
CA ALA A 38 18.01 29.83 -1.36
C ALA A 38 17.99 28.35 -1.83
N GLY A 39 16.81 27.70 -1.81
CA GLY A 39 16.66 26.29 -2.17
C GLY A 39 16.94 25.31 -1.04
N GLU A 40 16.99 25.77 0.21
CA GLU A 40 17.24 24.93 1.38
C GLU A 40 15.94 24.41 1.99
N ILE A 41 15.94 23.15 2.43
CA ILE A 41 14.80 22.57 3.15
C ILE A 41 14.77 23.17 4.56
N VAL A 42 13.71 23.91 4.86
CA VAL A 42 13.48 24.52 6.17
C VAL A 42 12.80 23.53 7.11
N SER A 43 11.82 22.78 6.61
CA SER A 43 11.10 21.77 7.37
C SER A 43 10.40 20.76 6.46
N THR A 44 10.05 19.61 7.02
CA THR A 44 9.25 18.59 6.36
C THR A 44 8.10 18.12 7.25
N GLY A 45 7.08 17.56 6.63
CA GLY A 45 5.91 17.04 7.32
C GLY A 45 5.23 15.95 6.52
N TYR A 46 4.51 15.07 7.22
CA TYR A 46 3.68 14.04 6.61
C TYR A 46 2.42 13.82 7.45
N THR A 47 1.33 13.41 6.80
CA THR A 47 0.05 13.17 7.48
C THR A 47 0.19 12.10 8.54
N ARG A 48 -0.11 12.46 9.78
CA ARG A 48 -0.16 11.53 10.90
C ARG A 48 -1.51 10.80 10.93
N ARG A 49 -1.63 9.80 11.81
CA ARG A 49 -2.90 9.07 12.02
C ARG A 49 -4.08 10.02 12.29
N ALA A 50 -5.28 9.57 11.97
CA ALA A 50 -6.48 10.40 12.06
C ALA A 50 -6.65 11.07 13.43
N GLY A 51 -6.93 12.38 13.42
CA GLY A 51 -7.02 13.22 14.64
C GLY A 51 -5.74 14.01 14.95
N TYR A 52 -4.64 13.76 14.22
CA TYR A 52 -3.40 14.53 14.31
C TYR A 52 -3.21 15.45 13.10
N ALA A 53 -2.13 16.24 13.10
CA ALA A 53 -1.81 17.19 12.05
C ALA A 53 -1.65 16.52 10.67
N HIS A 54 -2.18 17.18 9.65
CA HIS A 54 -1.88 16.90 8.24
C HIS A 54 -0.45 17.33 7.90
N ALA A 55 0.04 16.89 6.75
CA ALA A 55 1.42 17.13 6.31
C ALA A 55 1.84 18.60 6.37
N GLU A 56 1.00 19.50 5.86
CA GLU A 56 1.28 20.93 5.79
C GLU A 56 1.39 21.54 7.18
N ARG A 57 0.43 21.22 8.07
CA ARG A 57 0.48 21.67 9.47
C ARG A 57 1.71 21.13 10.19
N ALA A 58 2.01 19.84 10.03
CA ALA A 58 3.18 19.22 10.64
C ALA A 58 4.49 19.90 10.21
N ALA A 59 4.63 20.24 8.91
CA ALA A 59 5.80 20.96 8.41
C ALA A 59 5.87 22.38 8.99
N LEU A 60 4.77 23.12 8.96
CA LEU A 60 4.73 24.52 9.40
C LEU A 60 4.91 24.69 10.92
N GLU A 61 4.37 23.79 11.72
CA GLU A 61 4.47 23.80 13.19
C GLU A 61 5.89 23.43 13.66
N ALA A 62 6.61 22.58 12.92
CA ALA A 62 7.99 22.20 13.22
C ALA A 62 8.96 23.40 13.24
N VAL A 63 8.59 24.50 12.57
CA VAL A 63 9.39 25.73 12.46
C VAL A 63 8.58 26.98 12.82
N ALA A 64 7.73 26.87 13.85
CA ALA A 64 6.80 27.94 14.24
C ALA A 64 7.46 29.31 14.50
N SER A 65 8.73 29.33 14.94
CA SER A 65 9.50 30.56 15.22
C SER A 65 10.24 31.15 14.02
N VAL A 66 10.29 30.45 12.88
CA VAL A 66 10.98 30.90 11.66
C VAL A 66 10.04 31.76 10.82
N ASP A 67 10.55 32.82 10.19
CA ASP A 67 9.77 33.57 9.20
C ASP A 67 9.73 32.79 7.87
N LEU A 68 8.52 32.47 7.40
CA LEU A 68 8.29 31.71 6.17
C LEU A 68 7.75 32.59 5.04
N GLY A 69 7.74 33.92 5.23
CA GLY A 69 7.16 34.93 4.34
C GLY A 69 7.64 34.88 2.88
N GLU A 70 8.83 34.36 2.65
CA GLU A 70 9.43 34.20 1.31
C GLU A 70 9.56 32.72 0.88
N CYS A 71 9.20 31.78 1.76
CA CYS A 71 9.35 30.35 1.51
C CYS A 71 8.27 29.81 0.55
N SER A 72 8.61 28.69 -0.09
CA SER A 72 7.67 27.88 -0.88
C SER A 72 7.27 26.62 -0.10
N LEU A 73 5.98 26.27 -0.14
CA LEU A 73 5.47 25.00 0.35
C LEU A 73 5.21 24.06 -0.83
N TYR A 74 5.86 22.90 -0.82
CA TYR A 74 5.59 21.79 -1.74
C TYR A 74 4.73 20.77 -1.01
N VAL A 75 3.57 20.42 -1.56
CA VAL A 75 2.63 19.46 -0.96
C VAL A 75 2.11 18.50 -2.01
N THR A 76 2.12 17.21 -1.68
CA THR A 76 1.76 16.13 -2.61
C THR A 76 0.28 16.11 -2.99
N LEU A 77 -0.61 16.55 -2.09
CA LEU A 77 -2.05 16.66 -2.32
C LEU A 77 -2.53 18.08 -1.99
N GLU A 78 -3.56 18.54 -2.70
CA GLU A 78 -4.20 19.83 -2.48
C GLU A 78 -4.57 20.08 -1.00
N PRO A 79 -4.16 21.23 -0.41
CA PRO A 79 -4.45 21.52 0.98
C PRO A 79 -5.94 21.59 1.29
N CYS A 80 -6.36 20.93 2.39
CA CYS A 80 -7.77 20.96 2.78
C CYS A 80 -8.23 22.38 3.13
N CYS A 81 -9.43 22.76 2.64
CA CYS A 81 -10.04 24.07 2.85
C CYS A 81 -11.33 24.02 3.71
N HIS A 82 -11.74 22.85 4.19
CA HIS A 82 -12.93 22.65 5.01
C HIS A 82 -12.58 22.37 6.48
N PHE A 83 -13.50 22.70 7.39
CA PHE A 83 -13.37 22.33 8.79
C PHE A 83 -13.73 20.86 9.00
N GLY A 84 -12.72 20.05 9.35
CA GLY A 84 -12.88 18.64 9.69
C GLY A 84 -12.60 18.39 11.18
N ARG A 85 -11.83 17.33 11.47
CA ARG A 85 -11.32 17.05 12.84
C ARG A 85 -10.26 18.04 13.29
N THR A 86 -9.52 18.58 12.34
CA THR A 86 -8.52 19.64 12.50
C THR A 86 -8.93 20.85 11.67
N PRO A 87 -8.48 22.08 12.02
CA PRO A 87 -8.78 23.25 11.20
C PRO A 87 -8.11 23.14 9.80
N PRO A 88 -8.63 23.83 8.76
CA PRO A 88 -8.15 23.70 7.39
C PRO A 88 -6.64 23.94 7.25
N CYS A 89 -5.96 23.19 6.39
CA CYS A 89 -4.54 23.42 6.09
C CYS A 89 -4.33 24.77 5.42
N THR A 90 -5.27 25.23 4.58
CA THR A 90 -5.20 26.56 3.96
C THR A 90 -5.08 27.67 4.99
N THR A 91 -5.78 27.59 6.14
CA THR A 91 -5.65 28.55 7.24
C THR A 91 -4.22 28.59 7.76
N ALA A 92 -3.60 27.43 8.02
CA ALA A 92 -2.22 27.38 8.51
C ALA A 92 -1.22 27.98 7.50
N VAL A 93 -1.42 27.71 6.21
CA VAL A 93 -0.58 28.29 5.14
C VAL A 93 -0.67 29.83 5.12
N LEU A 94 -1.88 30.37 5.25
CA LEU A 94 -2.11 31.82 5.28
C LEU A 94 -1.55 32.47 6.55
N ASP A 95 -1.78 31.86 7.71
CA ASP A 95 -1.29 32.36 9.01
C ASP A 95 0.25 32.44 9.04
N ARG A 96 0.91 31.47 8.40
CA ARG A 96 2.37 31.41 8.28
C ARG A 96 2.93 32.23 7.12
N ARG A 97 2.05 32.89 6.34
CA ARG A 97 2.39 33.83 5.26
C ARG A 97 3.29 33.22 4.18
N ILE A 98 3.14 31.93 3.89
CA ILE A 98 3.89 31.26 2.83
C ILE A 98 3.73 32.03 1.51
N ARG A 99 4.83 32.28 0.79
CA ARG A 99 4.81 33.08 -0.45
C ARG A 99 4.18 32.33 -1.62
N ARG A 100 4.48 31.03 -1.70
CA ARG A 100 4.18 30.18 -2.86
C ARG A 100 3.82 28.77 -2.41
N VAL A 101 2.81 28.18 -3.05
CA VAL A 101 2.39 26.79 -2.82
C VAL A 101 2.46 26.02 -4.14
N VAL A 102 3.12 24.87 -4.13
CA VAL A 102 3.22 23.95 -5.27
C VAL A 102 2.53 22.65 -4.90
N ILE A 103 1.50 22.28 -5.66
CA ILE A 103 0.61 21.16 -5.38
C ILE A 103 0.87 20.03 -6.39
N GLY A 104 1.09 18.82 -5.89
CA GLY A 104 1.36 17.63 -6.69
C GLY A 104 0.12 17.03 -7.37
N GLU A 105 -0.99 16.96 -6.64
CA GLU A 105 -2.27 16.40 -7.10
C GLU A 105 -3.43 17.23 -6.56
N ARG A 106 -4.48 17.43 -7.38
CA ARG A 106 -5.69 18.12 -6.94
C ARG A 106 -6.60 17.20 -6.13
N ASP A 107 -7.32 17.77 -5.17
CA ASP A 107 -8.33 17.04 -4.42
C ASP A 107 -9.73 17.39 -4.93
N TYR A 108 -10.32 16.44 -5.63
CA TYR A 108 -11.68 16.54 -6.18
C TYR A 108 -12.74 15.99 -5.24
N ALA A 109 -12.40 15.65 -4.00
CA ALA A 109 -13.38 15.26 -3.00
C ALA A 109 -14.46 16.35 -2.85
N ALA A 110 -15.70 15.91 -2.64
CA ALA A 110 -16.88 16.79 -2.58
C ALA A 110 -16.75 17.89 -1.51
N GLU A 111 -15.93 17.65 -0.49
CA GLU A 111 -15.65 18.56 0.63
C GLU A 111 -14.58 19.61 0.32
N VAL A 112 -13.70 19.38 -0.67
CA VAL A 112 -12.66 20.33 -1.08
C VAL A 112 -13.09 21.12 -2.31
N LYS A 113 -13.86 20.50 -3.21
CA LYS A 113 -14.38 21.10 -4.46
C LYS A 113 -13.30 21.76 -5.35
N GLY A 114 -12.02 21.45 -5.14
CA GLY A 114 -10.90 22.17 -5.77
C GLY A 114 -10.85 23.68 -5.44
N GLU A 115 -11.50 24.12 -4.36
CA GLU A 115 -11.62 25.53 -4.00
C GLU A 115 -10.35 26.08 -3.33
N SER A 116 -9.46 25.21 -2.83
CA SER A 116 -8.29 25.65 -2.07
C SER A 116 -7.33 26.48 -2.92
N VAL A 117 -7.16 26.12 -4.19
CA VAL A 117 -6.30 26.85 -5.13
C VAL A 117 -6.81 28.28 -5.32
N ALA A 118 -8.11 28.42 -5.60
CA ALA A 118 -8.73 29.73 -5.78
C ALA A 118 -8.68 30.56 -4.48
N LEU A 119 -8.91 29.93 -3.33
CA LEU A 119 -8.83 30.56 -2.01
C LEU A 119 -7.44 31.13 -1.73
N LEU A 120 -6.39 30.33 -1.94
CA LEU A 120 -5.00 30.74 -1.70
C LEU A 120 -4.57 31.83 -2.69
N GLN A 121 -4.97 31.73 -3.96
CA GLN A 121 -4.71 32.77 -4.97
C GLN A 121 -5.41 34.09 -4.63
N ALA A 122 -6.67 34.04 -4.18
CA ALA A 122 -7.42 35.23 -3.77
C ALA A 122 -6.79 35.93 -2.55
N ALA A 123 -6.08 35.18 -1.70
CA ALA A 123 -5.29 35.72 -0.59
C ALA A 123 -3.90 36.25 -1.02
N GLY A 124 -3.57 36.22 -2.31
CA GLY A 124 -2.34 36.80 -2.88
C GLY A 124 -1.15 35.84 -2.96
N LEU A 125 -1.35 34.54 -2.70
CA LEU A 125 -0.27 33.56 -2.82
C LEU A 125 -0.08 33.14 -4.28
N GLU A 126 1.16 32.84 -4.65
CA GLU A 126 1.43 32.16 -5.90
C GLU A 126 1.12 30.67 -5.73
N VAL A 127 0.20 30.13 -6.53
CA VAL A 127 -0.17 28.72 -6.46
C VAL A 127 0.08 28.06 -7.81
N SER A 128 0.87 26.99 -7.80
CA SER A 128 1.14 26.15 -8.97
C SER A 128 0.63 24.74 -8.73
N VAL A 129 -0.08 24.17 -9.70
CA VAL A 129 -0.48 22.76 -9.69
C VAL A 129 0.33 22.03 -10.75
N LEU A 130 0.99 20.94 -10.37
CA LEU A 130 1.76 20.13 -11.29
C LEU A 130 0.85 19.34 -12.25
N PRO A 131 1.30 19.04 -13.47
CA PRO A 131 0.53 18.21 -14.40
C PRO A 131 0.13 16.86 -13.80
N GLU A 132 -1.12 16.43 -14.02
CA GLU A 132 -1.65 15.18 -13.46
C GLU A 132 -0.87 13.94 -13.95
N THR A 133 -0.24 14.00 -15.12
CA THR A 133 0.56 12.93 -15.72
C THR A 133 1.89 12.66 -15.00
N LEU A 134 2.32 13.53 -14.09
CA LEU A 134 3.53 13.32 -13.30
C LEU A 134 3.25 12.50 -12.04
N PHE A 135 4.28 11.81 -11.55
CA PHE A 135 4.28 11.08 -10.28
C PHE A 135 3.20 9.98 -10.18
N GLY A 136 2.79 9.39 -11.31
CA GLY A 136 1.70 8.39 -11.31
C GLY A 136 1.97 7.19 -10.41
N ARG A 137 3.23 6.76 -10.30
CA ARG A 137 3.65 5.68 -9.41
C ARG A 137 3.52 6.09 -7.94
N GLU A 138 4.00 7.28 -7.60
CA GLU A 138 3.97 7.80 -6.25
C GLU A 138 2.54 8.01 -5.77
N LYS A 139 1.68 8.58 -6.61
CA LYS A 139 0.24 8.74 -6.37
C LYS A 139 -0.46 7.40 -6.14
N TRP A 140 -0.10 6.37 -6.89
CA TRP A 140 -0.67 5.04 -6.74
C TRP A 140 -0.47 4.46 -5.32
N PHE A 141 0.70 4.67 -4.71
CA PHE A 141 0.97 4.21 -3.35
C PHE A 141 0.49 5.16 -2.24
N THR A 142 0.20 6.42 -2.56
CA THR A 142 -0.06 7.47 -1.57
C THR A 142 -1.53 7.88 -1.52
N THR A 143 -2.04 8.50 -2.58
CA THR A 143 -3.37 9.12 -2.64
C THR A 143 -4.43 8.19 -3.24
N ALA A 144 -4.06 7.31 -4.17
CA ALA A 144 -5.02 6.42 -4.85
C ALA A 144 -5.85 5.55 -3.89
N PRO A 145 -5.28 4.92 -2.84
CA PRO A 145 -6.09 4.10 -1.92
C PRO A 145 -7.20 4.89 -1.22
N PHE A 146 -6.93 6.16 -0.89
CA PHE A 146 -7.92 7.05 -0.29
C PHE A 146 -9.04 7.39 -1.28
N PHE A 147 -8.69 7.77 -2.51
CA PHE A 147 -9.68 8.13 -3.53
C PHE A 147 -10.53 6.94 -3.98
N ASP A 148 -9.91 5.78 -4.20
CA ASP A 148 -10.59 4.57 -4.64
C ASP A 148 -11.57 4.07 -3.57
N MET A 149 -11.17 4.13 -2.29
CA MET A 149 -12.06 3.79 -1.19
C MET A 149 -13.26 4.73 -1.14
N ARG A 150 -13.07 6.04 -1.34
CA ARG A 150 -14.18 7.00 -1.35
C ARG A 150 -15.11 6.79 -2.54
N LYS A 151 -14.55 6.50 -3.71
CA LYS A 151 -15.30 6.28 -4.95
C LYS A 151 -16.10 4.99 -4.93
N SER A 152 -15.50 3.90 -4.47
CA SER A 152 -16.06 2.55 -4.56
C SER A 152 -16.73 2.05 -3.27
N GLY A 153 -16.40 2.67 -2.13
CA GLY A 153 -16.75 2.17 -0.79
C GLY A 153 -15.98 0.91 -0.38
N MET A 154 -14.92 0.55 -1.09
CA MET A 154 -14.11 -0.67 -0.86
C MET A 154 -12.62 -0.30 -0.79
N PRO A 155 -11.81 -0.99 0.04
CA PRO A 155 -10.38 -0.77 0.06
C PRO A 155 -9.75 -1.09 -1.30
N HIS A 156 -8.63 -0.45 -1.58
CA HIS A 156 -7.73 -0.80 -2.67
C HIS A 156 -7.14 -2.20 -2.42
N VAL A 157 -7.35 -3.14 -3.34
CA VAL A 157 -7.04 -4.57 -3.16
C VAL A 157 -5.76 -4.95 -3.89
N ILE A 158 -4.77 -5.40 -3.12
CA ILE A 158 -3.51 -5.94 -3.62
C ILE A 158 -3.51 -7.45 -3.43
N LEU A 159 -3.47 -8.20 -4.52
CA LEU A 159 -3.39 -9.65 -4.50
C LEU A 159 -1.93 -10.10 -4.62
N LYS A 160 -1.48 -10.95 -3.69
CA LYS A 160 -0.11 -11.48 -3.69
C LYS A 160 -0.08 -12.99 -3.77
N TRP A 161 0.82 -13.54 -4.58
CA TRP A 161 1.21 -14.94 -4.52
C TRP A 161 2.69 -15.17 -4.84
N ALA A 162 3.17 -16.37 -4.53
CA ALA A 162 4.43 -16.88 -5.01
C ALA A 162 4.18 -18.11 -5.87
N GLN A 163 5.03 -18.36 -6.87
CA GLN A 163 4.90 -19.48 -7.78
C GLN A 163 6.27 -20.06 -8.14
N THR A 164 6.31 -21.35 -8.48
CA THR A 164 7.51 -22.00 -9.04
C THR A 164 7.81 -21.48 -10.45
N ALA A 165 8.98 -21.81 -10.98
CA ALA A 165 9.45 -21.42 -12.31
C ALA A 165 8.49 -21.88 -13.43
N ASP A 166 7.82 -23.02 -13.24
CA ASP A 166 6.78 -23.57 -14.09
C ASP A 166 5.34 -23.18 -13.67
N GLY A 167 5.23 -22.25 -12.73
CA GLY A 167 4.01 -21.54 -12.36
C GLY A 167 3.23 -22.13 -11.18
N SER A 168 3.58 -23.27 -10.62
CA SER A 168 2.76 -23.88 -9.55
C SER A 168 2.73 -23.01 -8.28
N LEU A 169 1.53 -22.70 -7.78
CA LEU A 169 1.32 -21.92 -6.54
C LEU A 169 1.23 -22.80 -5.28
N ALA A 170 0.82 -24.06 -5.43
CA ALA A 170 0.61 -24.99 -4.32
C ALA A 170 0.88 -26.45 -4.76
N PRO A 171 1.41 -27.30 -3.87
CA PRO A 171 1.64 -28.71 -4.17
C PRO A 171 0.30 -29.45 -4.28
N ILE A 172 0.33 -30.66 -4.83
CA ILE A 172 -0.87 -31.51 -4.94
C ILE A 172 -1.38 -31.90 -3.54
N GLN A 173 -0.47 -32.12 -2.61
CA GLN A 173 -0.74 -32.48 -1.22
C GLN A 173 0.28 -31.83 -0.29
N GLY A 174 -0.15 -31.48 0.92
CA GLY A 174 0.71 -30.91 1.96
C GLY A 174 0.97 -29.41 1.80
N SER A 175 1.87 -28.89 2.64
CA SER A 175 2.33 -27.50 2.59
C SER A 175 3.47 -27.36 1.58
N SER A 176 3.50 -26.27 0.81
CA SER A 176 4.51 -26.02 -0.23
C SER A 176 5.94 -25.84 0.31
N GLY A 177 6.09 -25.53 1.59
CA GLY A 177 7.34 -24.97 2.11
C GLY A 177 7.67 -23.61 1.44
N PRO A 178 8.83 -23.01 1.77
CA PRO A 178 9.28 -21.79 1.12
C PRO A 178 9.75 -22.08 -0.31
N ILE A 179 9.01 -21.59 -1.30
CA ILE A 179 9.45 -21.63 -2.72
C ILE A 179 10.22 -20.39 -3.15
N SER A 180 10.07 -19.27 -2.41
CA SER A 180 10.73 -17.99 -2.71
C SER A 180 11.87 -17.70 -1.75
N GLY A 181 12.84 -16.90 -2.18
CA GLY A 181 14.04 -16.54 -1.43
C GLY A 181 13.85 -15.41 -0.41
N GLU A 182 14.98 -14.96 0.16
CA GLU A 182 15.03 -13.98 1.23
C GLU A 182 14.52 -12.60 0.79
N GLN A 183 14.86 -12.13 -0.40
CA GLN A 183 14.39 -10.85 -0.95
C GLN A 183 12.86 -10.83 -1.12
N ALA A 184 12.28 -11.94 -1.59
CA ALA A 184 10.83 -12.10 -1.69
C ALA A 184 10.15 -12.14 -0.32
N ALA A 185 10.78 -12.79 0.67
CA ALA A 185 10.30 -12.79 2.05
C ALA A 185 10.33 -11.38 2.67
N PHE A 186 11.42 -10.63 2.45
CA PHE A 186 11.56 -9.23 2.86
C PHE A 186 10.51 -8.35 2.20
N ALA A 187 10.36 -8.44 0.87
CA ALA A 187 9.35 -7.68 0.13
C ALA A 187 7.93 -8.01 0.61
N THR A 188 7.61 -9.29 0.87
CA THR A 188 6.32 -9.68 1.44
C THR A 188 6.11 -9.04 2.82
N ALA A 189 7.12 -9.07 3.68
CA ALA A 189 7.02 -8.45 5.01
C ALA A 189 6.85 -6.93 4.93
N ALA A 190 7.58 -6.26 4.03
CA ALA A 190 7.42 -4.83 3.77
C ALA A 190 6.01 -4.51 3.26
N MET A 191 5.48 -5.26 2.28
CA MET A 191 4.10 -5.09 1.79
C MET A 191 3.04 -5.25 2.88
N ARG A 192 3.19 -6.25 3.78
CA ARG A 192 2.31 -6.42 4.93
C ARG A 192 2.34 -5.19 5.87
N SER A 193 3.49 -4.51 5.96
CA SER A 193 3.63 -3.24 6.69
C SER A 193 3.01 -2.06 5.93
N LEU A 194 3.12 -2.03 4.60
CA LEU A 194 2.56 -0.97 3.75
C LEU A 194 1.03 -0.93 3.80
N PHE A 195 0.38 -2.06 3.53
CA PHE A 195 -1.08 -2.10 3.38
C PHE A 195 -1.82 -2.28 4.72
N LYS A 196 -1.08 -2.48 5.83
CA LYS A 196 -1.53 -2.58 7.24
C LYS A 196 -2.65 -3.56 7.57
N LEU A 197 -3.31 -4.18 6.60
CA LEU A 197 -4.19 -5.31 6.79
C LEU A 197 -3.85 -6.38 5.77
N THR A 198 -3.36 -7.51 6.29
CA THR A 198 -3.13 -8.72 5.47
C THR A 198 -4.25 -9.71 5.70
N VAL A 199 -4.86 -10.21 4.63
CA VAL A 199 -5.96 -11.16 4.63
C VAL A 199 -5.49 -12.49 4.05
N ALA A 200 -5.59 -13.58 4.82
CA ALA A 200 -5.46 -14.93 4.30
C ALA A 200 -6.83 -15.49 3.91
N THR A 201 -6.91 -16.06 2.70
CA THR A 201 -8.13 -16.68 2.17
C THR A 201 -8.38 -18.08 2.76
N PRO A 202 -9.61 -18.63 2.69
CA PRO A 202 -9.96 -19.85 3.43
C PRO A 202 -9.05 -21.05 3.19
N GLY A 203 -8.66 -21.30 1.93
CA GLY A 203 -7.76 -22.42 1.61
C GLY A 203 -6.37 -22.24 2.21
N VAL A 204 -5.84 -21.02 2.23
CA VAL A 204 -4.55 -20.69 2.85
C VAL A 204 -4.63 -20.85 4.37
N VAL A 205 -5.73 -20.39 5.00
CA VAL A 205 -5.93 -20.56 6.44
C VAL A 205 -6.02 -22.03 6.83
N GLN A 206 -6.75 -22.83 6.05
CA GLN A 206 -6.96 -24.24 6.33
C GLN A 206 -5.69 -25.08 6.18
N ILE A 207 -4.86 -24.78 5.18
CA ILE A 207 -3.65 -25.56 4.85
C ILE A 207 -2.44 -25.07 5.67
N ASP A 208 -2.16 -23.77 5.65
CA ASP A 208 -0.90 -23.22 6.15
C ASP A 208 -1.02 -22.58 7.53
N LEU A 209 -2.25 -22.24 7.96
CA LEU A 209 -2.54 -21.51 9.20
C LEU A 209 -1.51 -20.38 9.47
N PRO A 210 -1.33 -19.44 8.52
CA PRO A 210 -0.17 -18.55 8.54
C PRO A 210 -0.25 -17.55 9.70
N ARG A 211 0.89 -17.18 10.26
CA ARG A 211 0.95 -16.14 11.31
C ARG A 211 0.62 -14.73 10.78
N LEU A 212 0.83 -14.52 9.47
CA LEU A 212 0.74 -13.21 8.79
C LEU A 212 1.52 -12.08 9.49
N THR A 213 2.56 -12.43 10.27
CA THR A 213 3.40 -11.46 10.97
C THR A 213 4.33 -10.75 9.99
N VAL A 214 4.59 -9.48 10.26
CA VAL A 214 5.71 -8.75 9.65
C VAL A 214 6.98 -9.20 10.36
N ARG A 215 7.89 -9.81 9.60
CA ARG A 215 9.22 -10.23 10.07
C ARG A 215 10.23 -9.58 9.14
N LEU A 216 10.64 -8.40 9.54
CA LEU A 216 11.66 -7.59 8.91
C LEU A 216 12.92 -7.80 9.77
N GLY A 217 13.99 -8.30 9.16
CA GLY A 217 15.24 -8.63 9.86
C GLY A 217 16.04 -7.37 10.21
N ASP A 218 17.19 -7.55 10.87
CA ASP A 218 18.04 -6.44 11.34
C ASP A 218 18.74 -5.65 10.20
N GLY A 219 18.41 -5.93 8.94
CA GLY A 219 18.98 -5.27 7.77
C GLY A 219 18.23 -5.61 6.48
N ASN A 220 18.60 -4.92 5.41
CA ASN A 220 18.06 -5.17 4.07
C ASN A 220 18.82 -6.35 3.44
N PRO A 221 18.15 -7.29 2.77
CA PRO A 221 18.83 -8.43 2.16
C PRO A 221 19.78 -7.98 1.06
N SER A 222 20.95 -8.61 0.99
CA SER A 222 21.94 -8.35 -0.07
C SER A 222 21.33 -8.51 -1.45
N GLY A 223 21.58 -7.57 -2.35
CA GLY A 223 21.04 -7.57 -3.71
C GLY A 223 19.55 -7.23 -3.81
N PHE A 224 18.93 -6.72 -2.75
CA PHE A 224 17.60 -6.10 -2.85
C PHE A 224 17.66 -4.80 -3.66
N SER A 225 18.61 -3.92 -3.32
CA SER A 225 18.85 -2.69 -4.08
C SER A 225 19.50 -2.96 -5.43
N ALA A 226 19.25 -2.07 -6.39
CA ALA A 226 19.76 -2.18 -7.76
C ALA A 226 19.31 -3.45 -8.51
N SER A 227 18.15 -3.98 -8.14
CA SER A 227 17.54 -5.19 -8.71
C SER A 227 16.58 -4.93 -9.87
N GLY A 228 16.37 -3.66 -10.25
CA GLY A 228 15.44 -3.25 -11.31
C GLY A 228 14.22 -2.47 -10.82
N LEU A 229 13.98 -2.44 -9.50
CA LEU A 229 12.93 -1.63 -8.88
C LEU A 229 13.13 -0.15 -9.18
N SER A 230 12.02 0.58 -9.27
CA SER A 230 12.07 2.04 -9.30
C SER A 230 12.64 2.59 -7.99
N PRO A 231 13.36 3.73 -8.02
CA PRO A 231 13.91 4.32 -6.80
C PRO A 231 12.87 4.56 -5.71
N PHE A 232 11.67 5.01 -6.09
CA PHE A 232 10.57 5.26 -5.17
C PHE A 232 10.07 3.98 -4.50
N PHE A 233 9.86 2.90 -5.26
CA PHE A 233 9.37 1.65 -4.70
C PHE A 233 10.43 0.97 -3.83
N GLU A 234 11.70 1.05 -4.23
CA GLU A 234 12.81 0.61 -3.39
C GLU A 234 12.82 1.37 -2.06
N GLU A 235 12.78 2.71 -2.09
CA GLU A 235 12.72 3.55 -0.89
C GLU A 235 11.51 3.22 -0.01
N LEU A 236 10.33 3.06 -0.61
CA LEU A 236 9.10 2.67 0.09
C LEU A 236 9.27 1.36 0.86
N MET A 237 9.85 0.33 0.22
CA MET A 237 10.06 -0.99 0.83
C MET A 237 11.11 -0.94 1.94
N LEU A 238 12.21 -0.22 1.71
CA LEU A 238 13.28 -0.06 2.70
C LEU A 238 12.85 0.75 3.92
N TYR A 239 12.03 1.79 3.72
CA TYR A 239 11.50 2.61 4.81
C TYR A 239 10.61 1.80 5.76
N GLN A 240 9.83 0.85 5.25
CA GLN A 240 9.04 -0.02 6.13
C GLN A 240 9.91 -0.92 7.02
N ASN A 241 11.13 -1.25 6.58
CA ASN A 241 12.09 -1.98 7.40
C ASN A 241 12.60 -1.11 8.56
N SER A 242 13.07 0.11 8.27
CA SER A 242 13.64 1.00 9.30
C SER A 242 12.62 1.36 10.38
N VAL A 243 11.37 1.65 10.01
CA VAL A 243 10.31 1.96 10.98
C VAL A 243 9.96 0.75 11.86
N ASN A 244 9.95 -0.47 11.31
CA ASN A 244 9.69 -1.65 12.13
C ASN A 244 10.83 -1.91 13.13
N SER A 245 12.08 -1.68 12.76
CA SER A 245 13.21 -1.75 13.69
C SER A 245 13.10 -0.71 14.80
N GLU A 246 12.67 0.51 14.49
CA GLU A 246 12.42 1.56 15.48
C GLU A 246 11.22 1.26 16.40
N LEU A 247 10.13 0.68 15.87
CA LEU A 247 8.96 0.29 16.66
C LEU A 247 9.24 -0.88 17.61
N GLN A 248 10.11 -1.81 17.22
CA GLN A 248 10.55 -2.90 18.09
C GLN A 248 11.43 -2.38 19.24
N LEU A 249 12.18 -1.30 19.02
CA LEU A 249 13.01 -0.65 20.05
C LEU A 249 12.19 0.31 20.94
N ASN A 250 11.17 0.97 20.39
CA ASN A 250 10.34 1.96 21.07
C ASN A 250 8.85 1.59 20.98
N ALA A 251 8.39 0.69 21.86
CA ALA A 251 6.99 0.27 21.99
C ALA A 251 5.98 1.41 22.30
N ALA A 252 6.47 2.65 22.46
CA ALA A 252 5.70 3.85 22.81
C ALA A 252 5.61 4.89 21.67
N SER A 253 6.08 4.59 20.45
CA SER A 253 5.96 5.54 19.33
C SER A 253 4.48 5.75 18.95
N GLU A 254 3.93 6.93 19.25
CA GLU A 254 2.53 7.29 18.97
C GLU A 254 2.18 7.35 17.47
N THR A 255 3.18 7.22 16.58
CA THR A 255 3.06 7.58 15.17
C THR A 255 2.80 6.42 14.20
N ALA A 256 2.99 5.16 14.61
CA ALA A 256 2.85 4.02 13.70
C ALA A 256 1.79 3.01 14.12
N LYS A 257 0.99 2.56 13.14
CA LYS A 257 -0.02 1.52 13.34
C LYS A 257 0.65 0.15 13.16
N ALA A 258 0.53 -0.70 14.18
CA ALA A 258 0.94 -2.10 14.05
C ALA A 258 0.12 -2.79 12.95
N PRO A 259 0.75 -3.56 12.04
CA PRO A 259 0.04 -4.30 11.00
C PRO A 259 -1.02 -5.23 11.60
N ALA A 260 -2.24 -5.11 11.08
CA ALA A 260 -3.35 -5.99 11.40
C ALA A 260 -3.39 -7.19 10.46
N ARG A 261 -4.05 -8.25 10.91
CA ARG A 261 -4.23 -9.49 10.16
C ARG A 261 -5.68 -9.94 10.20
N ALA A 262 -6.11 -10.56 9.12
CA ALA A 262 -7.44 -11.11 9.00
C ALA A 262 -7.39 -12.51 8.38
N PHE A 263 -8.29 -13.36 8.85
CA PHE A 263 -8.38 -14.74 8.43
C PHE A 263 -9.80 -15.00 7.94
N MET A 264 -9.96 -15.28 6.65
CA MET A 264 -11.23 -15.72 6.12
C MET A 264 -11.45 -17.17 6.52
N VAL A 265 -12.50 -17.43 7.29
CA VAL A 265 -12.83 -18.78 7.79
C VAL A 265 -14.26 -19.09 7.43
N ALA A 266 -14.51 -20.31 6.95
CA ALA A 266 -15.85 -20.73 6.64
C ALA A 266 -16.74 -20.75 7.91
N GLN A 267 -17.96 -20.25 7.81
CA GLN A 267 -18.89 -20.12 8.95
C GLN A 267 -19.20 -21.47 9.64
N ASP A 268 -19.13 -22.57 8.89
CA ASP A 268 -19.39 -23.94 9.32
C ASP A 268 -18.11 -24.71 9.74
N ASP A 269 -16.96 -24.03 9.83
CA ASP A 269 -15.67 -24.65 10.12
C ASP A 269 -15.15 -24.27 11.52
N ASP A 270 -15.81 -24.84 12.53
CA ASP A 270 -15.51 -24.57 13.94
C ASP A 270 -14.08 -24.97 14.33
N GLU A 271 -13.54 -26.04 13.72
CA GLU A 271 -12.18 -26.51 13.97
C GLU A 271 -11.15 -25.48 13.52
N THR A 272 -11.25 -24.98 12.29
CA THR A 272 -10.35 -23.95 11.76
C THR A 272 -10.52 -22.64 12.54
N SER A 273 -11.75 -22.28 12.88
CA SER A 273 -12.06 -21.11 13.72
C SER A 273 -11.36 -21.18 15.08
N ALA A 274 -11.40 -22.34 15.75
CA ALA A 274 -10.73 -22.57 17.02
C ALA A 274 -9.20 -22.48 16.89
N LYS A 275 -8.62 -23.09 15.85
CA LYS A 275 -7.17 -23.01 15.56
C LYS A 275 -6.72 -21.57 15.33
N VAL A 276 -7.48 -20.80 14.57
CA VAL A 276 -7.20 -19.38 14.33
C VAL A 276 -7.26 -18.59 15.65
N LYS A 277 -8.29 -18.78 16.48
CA LYS A 277 -8.38 -18.10 17.80
C LYS A 277 -7.20 -18.44 18.72
N ALA A 278 -6.79 -19.70 18.77
CA ALA A 278 -5.63 -20.14 19.54
C ALA A 278 -4.34 -19.47 19.03
N LEU A 279 -4.13 -19.45 17.71
CA LEU A 279 -3.00 -18.77 17.09
C LEU A 279 -2.98 -17.27 17.44
N GLN A 280 -4.12 -16.60 17.28
CA GLN A 280 -4.25 -15.16 17.53
C GLN A 280 -3.89 -14.78 18.97
N SER A 281 -4.27 -15.62 19.94
CA SER A 281 -3.96 -15.41 21.36
C SER A 281 -2.45 -15.40 21.65
N SER A 282 -1.65 -16.04 20.79
CA SER A 282 -0.18 -16.09 20.92
C SER A 282 0.55 -14.93 20.22
N LEU A 283 -0.17 -14.06 19.52
CA LEU A 283 0.42 -13.05 18.64
C LEU A 283 -0.02 -11.64 19.05
N ALA A 284 0.94 -10.72 19.20
CA ALA A 284 0.64 -9.31 19.40
C ALA A 284 -0.07 -8.69 18.18
N GLY A 285 -0.77 -7.58 18.40
CA GLY A 285 -1.44 -6.78 17.37
C GLY A 285 -2.89 -7.16 17.08
N THR A 286 -3.55 -6.35 16.25
CA THR A 286 -4.96 -6.53 15.90
C THR A 286 -5.14 -7.73 14.98
N SER A 287 -6.08 -8.61 15.32
CA SER A 287 -6.45 -9.76 14.50
C SER A 287 -7.95 -9.87 14.33
N LYS A 288 -8.40 -10.25 13.14
CA LYS A 288 -9.83 -10.44 12.81
C LYS A 288 -10.08 -11.82 12.21
N ILE A 289 -11.23 -12.40 12.54
CA ILE A 289 -11.80 -13.53 11.79
C ILE A 289 -12.88 -12.95 10.89
N LEU A 290 -12.79 -13.22 9.59
CA LEU A 290 -13.76 -12.81 8.58
C LEU A 290 -14.60 -14.05 8.22
N PRO A 291 -15.78 -14.23 8.83
CA PRO A 291 -16.61 -15.39 8.53
C PRO A 291 -17.12 -15.32 7.08
N VAL A 292 -16.87 -16.37 6.30
CA VAL A 292 -17.35 -16.48 4.91
C VAL A 292 -18.34 -17.62 4.77
N ASN A 293 -19.40 -17.38 4.02
CA ASN A 293 -20.38 -18.43 3.72
C ASN A 293 -19.94 -19.20 2.46
N ARG A 294 -19.63 -20.50 2.61
CA ARG A 294 -19.17 -21.35 1.49
C ARG A 294 -20.19 -21.44 0.35
N HIS A 295 -21.48 -21.46 0.67
CA HIS A 295 -22.52 -21.49 -0.35
C HIS A 295 -22.58 -20.17 -1.11
N ALA A 296 -22.54 -19.04 -0.40
CA ALA A 296 -22.52 -17.71 -1.01
C ALA A 296 -21.26 -17.49 -1.87
N LEU A 297 -20.09 -17.95 -1.44
CA LEU A 297 -18.87 -17.90 -2.26
C LEU A 297 -18.98 -18.73 -3.55
N LYS A 298 -19.82 -19.77 -3.58
CA LYS A 298 -20.08 -20.58 -4.78
C LYS A 298 -21.16 -19.98 -5.67
N SER A 299 -22.24 -19.45 -5.09
CA SER A 299 -23.41 -18.97 -5.83
C SER A 299 -23.28 -17.51 -6.27
N ASN A 300 -22.58 -16.67 -5.50
CA ASN A 300 -22.36 -15.25 -5.76
C ASN A 300 -21.05 -14.78 -5.10
N PHE A 301 -19.91 -15.24 -5.64
CA PHE A 301 -18.57 -14.94 -5.14
C PHE A 301 -18.33 -13.42 -5.00
N ALA A 302 -18.66 -12.67 -6.06
CA ALA A 302 -18.33 -11.25 -6.13
C ALA A 302 -19.05 -10.44 -5.05
N GLU A 303 -20.38 -10.56 -4.91
CA GLU A 303 -21.11 -9.78 -3.89
C GLU A 303 -20.74 -10.18 -2.47
N SER A 304 -20.50 -11.48 -2.23
CA SER A 304 -20.05 -11.97 -0.92
C SER A 304 -18.74 -11.31 -0.49
N LEU A 305 -17.80 -11.20 -1.44
CA LEU A 305 -16.50 -10.59 -1.17
C LEU A 305 -16.59 -9.06 -1.10
N LYS A 306 -17.36 -8.41 -1.97
CA LYS A 306 -17.60 -6.96 -1.88
C LYS A 306 -18.19 -6.57 -0.53
N ALA A 307 -19.11 -7.35 0.02
CA ALA A 307 -19.65 -7.11 1.36
C ALA A 307 -18.55 -7.14 2.43
N THR A 308 -17.65 -8.12 2.38
CA THR A 308 -16.50 -8.22 3.28
C THR A 308 -15.55 -7.03 3.10
N LEU A 309 -15.23 -6.66 1.86
CA LEU A 309 -14.35 -5.53 1.55
C LEU A 309 -14.94 -4.19 2.03
N ARG A 310 -16.25 -3.96 1.85
CA ARG A 310 -16.95 -2.77 2.38
C ARG A 310 -16.88 -2.70 3.90
N GLN A 311 -17.00 -3.84 4.59
CA GLN A 311 -16.82 -3.90 6.04
C GLN A 311 -15.39 -3.50 6.44
N LEU A 312 -14.37 -3.96 5.73
CA LEU A 312 -12.98 -3.58 5.99
C LEU A 312 -12.73 -2.07 5.74
N ALA A 313 -13.34 -1.49 4.70
CA ALA A 313 -13.31 -0.04 4.50
C ALA A 313 -13.97 0.71 5.66
N ALA A 314 -15.15 0.26 6.13
CA ALA A 314 -15.83 0.85 7.28
C ALA A 314 -15.01 0.74 8.58
N ASP A 315 -14.18 -0.30 8.70
CA ASP A 315 -13.22 -0.47 9.80
C ASP A 315 -11.99 0.45 9.70
N GLY A 316 -11.91 1.30 8.67
CA GLY A 316 -10.86 2.30 8.48
C GLY A 316 -9.59 1.76 7.84
N TYR A 317 -9.72 0.82 6.90
CA TYR A 317 -8.61 0.37 6.04
C TYR A 317 -8.86 0.85 4.62
N ASN A 318 -7.96 1.69 4.10
CA ASN A 318 -8.04 2.19 2.72
C ASN A 318 -7.49 1.18 1.72
N SER A 319 -6.65 0.24 2.17
CA SER A 319 -6.06 -0.81 1.34
C SER A 319 -5.97 -2.14 2.08
N VAL A 320 -5.92 -3.24 1.33
CA VAL A 320 -5.74 -4.59 1.87
C VAL A 320 -4.79 -5.40 1.01
N LEU A 321 -3.91 -6.17 1.66
CA LEU A 321 -3.10 -7.19 1.01
C LEU A 321 -3.77 -8.55 1.18
N ILE A 322 -4.10 -9.23 0.08
CA ILE A 322 -4.69 -10.56 0.09
C ILE A 322 -3.65 -11.60 -0.31
N GLU A 323 -3.42 -12.58 0.56
CA GLU A 323 -2.63 -13.78 0.26
C GLU A 323 -3.59 -14.95 -0.01
N ALA A 324 -3.62 -15.39 -1.26
CA ALA A 324 -4.63 -16.31 -1.77
C ALA A 324 -4.05 -17.52 -2.48
N GLY A 325 -4.78 -18.64 -2.36
CA GLY A 325 -4.53 -19.85 -3.15
C GLY A 325 -5.03 -19.69 -4.60
N PRO A 326 -4.64 -20.60 -5.51
CA PRO A 326 -4.76 -20.41 -6.96
C PRO A 326 -6.18 -20.12 -7.44
N GLN A 327 -7.17 -20.87 -6.96
CA GLN A 327 -8.58 -20.74 -7.38
C GLN A 327 -9.21 -19.42 -6.88
N PHE A 328 -8.84 -18.99 -5.68
CA PHE A 328 -9.38 -17.76 -5.11
C PHE A 328 -8.77 -16.55 -5.80
N SER A 329 -7.47 -16.61 -6.13
CA SER A 329 -6.77 -15.61 -6.95
C SER A 329 -7.41 -15.45 -8.33
N GLU A 330 -7.74 -16.56 -9.02
CA GLU A 330 -8.43 -16.50 -10.32
C GLU A 330 -9.77 -15.77 -10.22
N LEU A 331 -10.59 -16.13 -9.22
CA LEU A 331 -11.92 -15.54 -9.05
C LEU A 331 -11.84 -14.05 -8.70
N LEU A 332 -10.88 -13.66 -7.85
CA LEU A 332 -10.62 -12.26 -7.52
C LEU A 332 -10.37 -11.41 -8.78
N ILE A 333 -9.47 -11.87 -9.64
CA ILE A 333 -9.10 -11.16 -10.87
C ILE A 333 -10.26 -11.18 -11.87
N ALA A 334 -10.86 -12.35 -12.12
CA ALA A 334 -11.96 -12.51 -13.09
C ALA A 334 -13.21 -11.70 -12.73
N GLN A 335 -13.41 -11.38 -11.45
CA GLN A 335 -14.53 -10.55 -10.98
C GLN A 335 -14.15 -9.06 -10.85
N GLY A 336 -12.94 -8.67 -11.26
CA GLY A 336 -12.47 -7.29 -11.23
C GLY A 336 -12.30 -6.71 -9.82
N LEU A 337 -12.05 -7.57 -8.82
CA LEU A 337 -11.94 -7.20 -7.40
C LEU A 337 -10.48 -6.98 -6.95
N VAL A 338 -9.58 -6.77 -7.90
CA VAL A 338 -8.15 -6.59 -7.66
C VAL A 338 -7.69 -5.33 -8.39
N ASP A 339 -6.96 -4.49 -7.67
CA ASP A 339 -6.40 -3.24 -8.18
C ASP A 339 -4.90 -3.38 -8.48
N ALA A 340 -4.20 -4.28 -7.78
CA ALA A 340 -2.84 -4.68 -8.11
C ALA A 340 -2.53 -6.15 -7.81
N VAL A 341 -1.52 -6.67 -8.51
CA VAL A 341 -1.04 -8.02 -8.38
C VAL A 341 0.47 -8.03 -8.14
N ALA A 342 0.90 -8.63 -7.04
CA ALA A 342 2.29 -8.89 -6.72
C ALA A 342 2.63 -10.37 -6.90
N VAL A 343 3.56 -10.67 -7.81
CA VAL A 343 3.98 -12.03 -8.14
C VAL A 343 5.44 -12.22 -7.81
N TYR A 344 5.74 -13.24 -7.00
CA TYR A 344 7.09 -13.75 -6.81
C TYR A 344 7.25 -15.03 -7.63
N HIS A 345 8.03 -14.96 -8.70
CA HIS A 345 8.30 -16.07 -9.60
C HIS A 345 9.65 -16.68 -9.26
N SER A 346 9.62 -17.78 -8.52
CA SER A 346 10.81 -18.51 -8.10
C SER A 346 11.52 -19.15 -9.29
N LYS A 347 12.84 -19.25 -9.21
CA LYS A 347 13.67 -20.01 -10.17
C LYS A 347 13.63 -21.53 -9.89
N ILE A 348 13.03 -21.95 -8.78
CA ILE A 348 12.80 -23.36 -8.43
C ILE A 348 11.65 -23.90 -9.29
N ARG A 349 11.86 -25.04 -9.96
CA ARG A 349 10.80 -25.76 -10.68
C ARG A 349 10.07 -26.72 -9.74
N SER A 350 8.80 -27.00 -10.03
CA SER A 350 8.06 -28.01 -9.29
C SER A 350 8.68 -29.41 -9.48
N ASP A 351 9.01 -30.09 -8.38
CA ASP A 351 9.55 -31.46 -8.42
C ASP A 351 8.41 -32.44 -8.71
N ALA A 352 8.59 -33.34 -9.67
CA ALA A 352 7.65 -34.40 -9.97
C ALA A 352 7.21 -35.17 -8.71
N MET A 353 8.06 -35.54 -7.73
CA MET A 353 7.51 -36.37 -6.63
C MET A 353 6.52 -35.66 -5.69
N LEU A 354 6.66 -34.34 -5.47
CA LEU A 354 5.74 -33.52 -4.65
C LEU A 354 4.66 -32.80 -5.49
N TRP A 355 4.89 -32.67 -6.81
CA TRP A 355 4.12 -31.82 -7.74
C TRP A 355 3.82 -32.49 -9.12
N SER A 356 4.02 -33.81 -9.31
CA SER A 356 4.02 -34.59 -10.60
C SER A 356 2.73 -34.66 -11.40
N LYS A 357 1.63 -34.19 -10.86
CA LYS A 357 0.51 -33.73 -11.67
C LYS A 357 0.43 -32.26 -11.36
N PRO A 358 0.45 -31.33 -12.33
CA PRO A 358 0.28 -29.92 -12.04
C PRO A 358 -0.97 -29.75 -11.17
N GLY A 359 -0.77 -29.67 -9.86
CA GLY A 359 -1.85 -29.71 -8.90
C GLY A 359 -2.60 -28.42 -9.05
N ARG A 360 -3.87 -28.48 -9.48
CA ARG A 360 -4.73 -27.31 -9.79
C ARG A 360 -3.94 -26.03 -10.07
N GLY A 361 -3.00 -26.09 -11.02
CA GLY A 361 -2.43 -24.87 -11.57
C GLY A 361 -3.64 -24.08 -12.07
N ASN A 362 -3.76 -22.83 -11.65
CA ASN A 362 -4.70 -21.95 -12.31
C ASN A 362 -4.27 -21.79 -13.78
N ALA A 363 -5.17 -21.39 -14.67
CA ALA A 363 -4.75 -21.05 -16.04
C ALA A 363 -3.61 -20.00 -16.00
N MET A 364 -3.66 -19.12 -14.99
CA MET A 364 -2.69 -18.06 -14.68
C MET A 364 -1.24 -18.53 -14.58
N SER A 365 -1.00 -19.69 -13.98
CA SER A 365 0.35 -20.19 -13.76
C SER A 365 1.00 -20.81 -14.99
N ARG A 366 0.24 -21.52 -15.81
CA ARG A 366 0.76 -22.30 -16.95
C ARG A 366 1.26 -21.42 -18.10
N ALA A 367 0.85 -20.15 -18.15
CA ALA A 367 1.17 -19.25 -19.24
C ALA A 367 2.51 -18.50 -19.11
N LEU A 368 3.15 -18.53 -17.93
CA LEU A 368 4.45 -17.89 -17.68
C LEU A 368 5.64 -18.61 -18.33
N ALA A 369 5.42 -19.77 -18.96
CA ALA A 369 6.48 -20.58 -19.54
C ALA A 369 7.11 -20.01 -20.82
N ALA A 370 6.60 -18.90 -21.40
CA ALA A 370 7.02 -18.47 -22.73
C ALA A 370 7.26 -16.96 -22.94
N THR A 371 6.76 -16.05 -22.10
CA THR A 371 6.94 -14.60 -22.29
C THR A 371 6.69 -13.85 -20.98
N VAL A 372 7.30 -12.66 -20.82
CA VAL A 372 7.01 -11.68 -19.74
C VAL A 372 5.52 -11.24 -19.75
N ALA A 373 4.78 -11.57 -20.81
CA ALA A 373 3.34 -11.45 -20.86
C ALA A 373 2.69 -12.50 -19.95
N MET A 374 2.01 -12.06 -18.88
CA MET A 374 1.06 -12.89 -18.13
C MET A 374 -0.32 -12.74 -18.79
N PRO A 375 -0.73 -13.62 -19.73
CA PRO A 375 -1.96 -13.43 -20.53
C PRO A 375 -3.27 -13.47 -19.74
N HIS A 376 -3.22 -13.69 -18.43
CA HIS A 376 -4.38 -13.65 -17.53
C HIS A 376 -4.44 -12.38 -16.67
N LEU A 377 -3.48 -11.46 -16.83
CA LEU A 377 -3.51 -10.10 -16.30
C LEU A 377 -3.89 -9.09 -17.40
N GLU A 378 -4.77 -9.49 -18.32
CA GLU A 378 -5.38 -8.54 -19.26
C GLU A 378 -6.05 -7.40 -18.50
N GLY A 379 -5.78 -6.16 -18.91
CA GLY A 379 -6.23 -4.98 -18.19
C GLY A 379 -5.34 -4.55 -17.03
N PHE A 380 -4.14 -5.15 -16.88
CA PHE A 380 -3.10 -4.67 -15.98
C PHE A 380 -1.86 -4.22 -16.76
N GLN A 381 -1.09 -3.31 -16.15
CA GLN A 381 0.21 -2.83 -16.62
C GLN A 381 1.28 -3.09 -15.56
N LEU A 382 2.50 -3.39 -16.02
CA LEU A 382 3.65 -3.59 -15.15
C LEU A 382 4.09 -2.24 -14.57
N LEU A 383 4.11 -2.12 -13.24
CA LEU A 383 4.59 -0.94 -12.53
C LEU A 383 6.01 -1.10 -12.00
N GLU A 384 6.32 -2.29 -11.46
CA GLU A 384 7.64 -2.65 -10.91
C GLU A 384 8.08 -4.04 -11.37
N HIS A 385 9.38 -4.19 -11.57
CA HIS A 385 10.03 -5.46 -11.82
C HIS A 385 11.37 -5.51 -11.10
N ALA A 386 11.71 -6.67 -10.52
CA ALA A 386 13.03 -6.91 -9.98
C ALA A 386 13.52 -8.32 -10.33
N SER A 387 14.81 -8.43 -10.61
CA SER A 387 15.51 -9.72 -10.73
C SER A 387 16.39 -9.93 -9.51
N TRP A 388 16.01 -10.85 -8.64
CA TRP A 388 16.78 -11.26 -7.48
C TRP A 388 17.46 -12.61 -7.72
N PRO A 389 18.44 -13.02 -6.88
CA PRO A 389 19.12 -14.29 -7.07
C PRO A 389 18.18 -15.49 -7.16
N ALA A 390 17.16 -15.56 -6.30
CA ALA A 390 16.23 -16.69 -6.20
C ALA A 390 14.90 -16.49 -6.98
N ASP A 391 14.49 -15.25 -7.23
CA ASP A 391 13.14 -14.93 -7.73
C ASP A 391 13.17 -13.78 -8.74
N GLU A 392 12.20 -13.75 -9.64
CA GLU A 392 11.75 -12.55 -10.31
C GLU A 392 10.54 -11.98 -9.56
N PHE A 393 10.52 -10.68 -9.32
CA PHE A 393 9.39 -9.98 -8.72
C PHE A 393 8.70 -9.11 -9.75
N PHE A 394 7.37 -9.18 -9.78
CA PHE A 394 6.55 -8.33 -10.63
C PHE A 394 5.44 -7.68 -9.79
N PHE A 395 5.23 -6.38 -10.01
CA PHE A 395 4.09 -5.65 -9.47
C PHE A 395 3.28 -5.04 -10.61
N PHE A 396 2.07 -5.52 -10.79
CA PHE A 396 1.15 -5.03 -11.82
C PHE A 396 0.05 -4.20 -11.17
N ILE A 397 -0.36 -3.13 -11.84
CA ILE A 397 -1.52 -2.32 -11.44
C ILE A 397 -2.59 -2.40 -12.53
N LYS A 398 -3.85 -2.34 -12.12
CA LYS A 398 -4.98 -2.29 -13.05
C LYS A 398 -4.89 -1.03 -13.91
N ASN A 399 -5.22 -1.14 -15.18
CA ASN A 399 -5.30 0.01 -16.08
C ASN A 399 -6.44 0.93 -15.61
N ALA A 400 -6.17 2.23 -15.62
CA ALA A 400 -7.09 3.27 -15.20
C ALA A 400 -8.32 3.38 -16.12
#